data_AF-A0A7G2CZV2-F1
#
_entry.id   AF-A0A7G2CZV2-F1
#
_cell.length_a   1.000
_cell.length_b   1.000
_cell.length_c   1.000
_cell.angle_alpha   90.00
_cell.angle_beta   90.00
_cell.angle_gamma   90.00
#
_symmetry.space_group_name_H-M   'P 1'
#
loop_
_entity.id
_entity.type
_entity.pdbx_description
1 polymer ?
#
loop_
_entity_poly.entity_id
_entity_poly.type
_entity_poly.pdbx_seq_one_letter_code
_entity_poly.pdbx_strand_id
1 'polypeptide(L)'
;MNPLDTLMWLVNFPAAHGYAMVFIAAFSILGLFAISARGTTRGGSLRAVREREGLLPAESRSRGNVGGTVVRLVFRVLAFVMLGSLIVGILSLTGVPVTRAYIFENGRPTTGTVDGDWVTFTAADGTEYTLESDFFTPAVYPDRDAWIPTGAPVVVRYLPSHPQAFVIDSSQTPG
;
A
#
# COMPACT_ATOMS: atom_id res chain seq x y z
N MET A 1 -5.89 -20.74 4.46
CA MET A 1 -5.47 -19.34 4.23
C MET A 1 -5.92 -18.54 5.43
N ASN A 2 -4.99 -17.87 6.12
CA ASN A 2 -5.31 -17.00 7.25
C ASN A 2 -5.66 -15.59 6.69
N PRO A 3 -6.84 -15.01 7.00
CA PRO A 3 -7.20 -13.68 6.49
C PRO A 3 -6.20 -12.59 6.94
N LEU A 4 -5.55 -12.78 8.08
CA LEU A 4 -4.56 -11.85 8.59
C LEU A 4 -3.27 -11.84 7.75
N ASP A 5 -2.86 -13.00 7.20
CA ASP A 5 -1.73 -13.07 6.26
C ASP A 5 -2.02 -12.26 5.00
N THR A 6 -3.27 -12.29 4.51
CA THR A 6 -3.70 -11.49 3.36
C THR A 6 -3.69 -9.99 3.68
N LEU A 7 -4.13 -9.59 4.88
CA LEU A 7 -4.05 -8.19 5.30
C LEU A 7 -2.60 -7.72 5.42
N MET A 8 -1.74 -8.54 6.01
CA MET A 8 -0.32 -8.22 6.16
C MET A 8 0.38 -8.17 4.80
N TRP A 9 0.04 -9.05 3.88
CA TRP A 9 0.51 -8.99 2.49
C TRP A 9 0.08 -7.68 1.79
N LEU A 10 -1.18 -7.28 1.91
CA LEU A 10 -1.68 -6.03 1.32
C LEU A 10 -0.96 -4.80 1.88
N VAL A 11 -0.72 -4.76 3.19
CA VAL A 11 0.02 -3.67 3.85
C VAL A 11 1.53 -3.76 3.59
N ASN A 12 2.05 -4.94 3.27
CA ASN A 12 3.47 -5.12 2.99
C ASN A 12 3.90 -4.38 1.73
N PHE A 13 3.03 -4.27 0.72
CA PHE A 13 3.36 -3.56 -0.51
C PHE A 13 3.80 -2.11 -0.24
N PRO A 14 3.00 -1.25 0.44
CA PRO A 14 3.46 0.09 0.75
C PRO A 14 4.58 0.16 1.78
N ALA A 15 4.71 -0.84 2.66
CA ALA A 15 5.81 -0.89 3.61
C ALA A 15 7.16 -1.20 2.93
N ALA A 16 7.18 -2.12 1.96
CA ALA A 16 8.38 -2.52 1.23
C ALA A 16 8.83 -1.49 0.18
N HIS A 17 7.93 -0.60 -0.24
CA HIS A 17 8.20 0.47 -1.21
C HIS A 17 7.98 1.85 -0.58
N GLY A 18 8.48 2.04 0.65
CA GLY A 18 8.11 3.20 1.46
C GLY A 18 8.42 4.53 0.77
N TYR A 19 9.59 4.65 0.15
CA TYR A 19 9.99 5.86 -0.59
C TYR A 19 9.02 6.19 -1.73
N ALA A 20 8.77 5.23 -2.62
CA ALA A 20 7.87 5.42 -3.76
C ALA A 20 6.44 5.75 -3.31
N MET A 21 5.95 5.08 -2.27
CA MET A 21 4.59 5.30 -1.78
C MET A 21 4.41 6.66 -1.12
N VAL A 22 5.39 7.14 -0.35
CA VAL A 22 5.35 8.49 0.21
C VAL A 22 5.29 9.53 -0.90
N PHE A 23 6.11 9.36 -1.95
CA PHE A 23 6.11 10.27 -3.09
C PHE A 23 4.75 10.24 -3.82
N ILE A 24 4.29 9.06 -4.25
CA ILE A 24 3.00 8.90 -4.96
C ILE A 24 1.85 9.48 -4.13
N ALA A 25 1.80 9.19 -2.84
CA ALA A 25 0.72 9.64 -1.98
C ALA A 25 0.75 11.17 -1.76
N ALA A 26 1.92 11.76 -1.50
CA ALA A 26 2.05 13.20 -1.30
C ALA A 26 1.52 14.01 -2.49
N PHE A 27 1.78 13.57 -3.72
CA PHE A 27 1.31 14.26 -4.93
C PHE A 27 -0.13 13.90 -5.31
N SER A 28 -0.58 12.66 -5.08
CA SER A 28 -1.91 12.21 -5.50
C SER A 28 -3.03 12.62 -4.53
N ILE A 29 -2.77 12.68 -3.21
CA ILE A 29 -3.79 12.97 -2.20
C ILE A 29 -4.47 14.32 -2.43
N LEU A 30 -3.70 15.35 -2.80
CA LEU A 30 -4.23 16.69 -3.03
C LEU A 30 -5.19 16.72 -4.24
N GLY A 31 -4.84 15.99 -5.31
CA GLY A 31 -5.70 15.80 -6.49
C GLY A 31 -6.96 14.99 -6.16
N LEU A 32 -6.83 13.90 -5.41
CA LEU A 32 -7.94 13.06 -4.98
C LEU A 32 -8.94 13.85 -4.13
N PHE A 33 -8.44 14.65 -3.17
CA PHE A 33 -9.30 15.52 -2.36
C PHE A 33 -9.95 16.62 -3.19
N ALA A 34 -9.22 17.28 -4.09
CA ALA A 34 -9.77 18.31 -4.96
C ALA A 34 -10.91 17.78 -5.85
N ILE A 35 -10.79 16.56 -6.39
CA ILE A 35 -11.84 15.91 -7.18
C ILE A 35 -13.03 15.52 -6.29
N SER A 36 -12.76 14.99 -5.09
CA SER A 36 -13.81 14.60 -4.14
C SER A 36 -14.63 15.80 -3.62
N ALA A 37 -14.00 16.97 -3.47
CA ALA A 37 -14.61 18.19 -2.95
C ALA A 37 -15.35 19.01 -4.01
N ARG A 38 -15.06 18.81 -5.32
CA ARG A 38 -15.78 19.46 -6.44
C ARG A 38 -17.16 18.83 -6.64
N GLY A 39 -18.05 19.00 -5.68
CA GLY A 39 -19.44 18.58 -5.73
C GLY A 39 -20.41 19.72 -5.43
N THR A 40 -21.06 20.23 -6.49
CA THR A 40 -22.33 21.01 -6.51
C THR A 40 -22.39 22.41 -5.86
N THR A 41 -21.79 23.45 -6.45
CA THR A 41 -22.30 24.85 -6.32
C THR A 41 -21.77 25.82 -7.40
N ARG A 42 -21.85 25.48 -8.70
CA ARG A 42 -21.90 26.52 -9.75
C ARG A 42 -23.26 26.71 -10.41
N GLY A 43 -24.28 26.01 -9.91
CA GLY A 43 -25.66 26.16 -10.37
C GLY A 43 -26.74 25.63 -9.42
N GLY A 44 -26.37 25.02 -8.29
CA GLY A 44 -27.35 24.50 -7.33
C GLY A 44 -28.12 25.59 -6.59
N SER A 45 -27.44 26.67 -6.19
CA SER A 45 -28.08 27.86 -5.59
C SER A 45 -28.98 28.58 -6.59
N LEU A 46 -28.49 28.85 -7.80
CA LEU A 46 -29.26 29.49 -8.86
C LEU A 46 -30.45 28.63 -9.32
N ARG A 47 -30.30 27.31 -9.31
CA ARG A 47 -31.39 26.38 -9.61
C ARG A 47 -32.42 26.35 -8.48
N ALA A 48 -32.00 26.33 -7.22
CA ALA A 48 -32.90 26.41 -6.06
C ALA A 48 -33.66 27.75 -6.04
N VAL A 49 -33.03 28.85 -6.46
CA VAL A 49 -33.69 30.15 -6.64
C VAL A 49 -34.69 30.08 -7.80
N ARG A 50 -34.31 29.55 -8.98
CA ARG A 50 -35.25 29.38 -10.12
C ARG A 50 -36.41 28.44 -9.83
N GLU A 51 -36.19 27.41 -9.02
CA GLU A 51 -37.24 26.49 -8.56
C GLU A 51 -38.22 27.20 -7.63
N ARG A 52 -37.71 28.01 -6.69
CA ARG A 52 -38.54 28.86 -5.83
C ARG A 52 -39.32 29.92 -6.61
N GLU A 53 -38.74 30.46 -7.68
CA GLU A 53 -39.37 31.45 -8.55
C GLU A 53 -40.25 30.83 -9.66
N GLY A 54 -40.39 29.50 -9.70
CA GLY A 54 -41.24 28.82 -10.68
C GLY A 54 -40.71 28.85 -12.12
N LEU A 55 -39.43 29.15 -12.32
CA LEU A 55 -38.77 29.33 -13.62
C LEU A 55 -38.20 28.03 -14.22
N LEU A 56 -38.52 26.86 -13.64
CA LEU A 56 -38.04 25.57 -14.15
C LEU A 56 -39.08 24.90 -15.08
N PRO A 57 -38.74 24.65 -16.36
CA PRO A 57 -39.60 23.89 -17.27
C PRO A 57 -39.80 22.45 -16.76
N ALA A 58 -41.04 21.95 -16.83
CA ALA A 58 -41.43 20.62 -16.33
C ALA A 58 -40.65 19.44 -16.96
N GLU A 59 -40.08 19.63 -18.15
CA GLU A 59 -39.23 18.65 -18.84
C GLU A 59 -37.82 18.52 -18.26
N SER A 60 -37.40 19.45 -17.39
CA SER A 60 -36.05 19.46 -16.79
C SER A 60 -35.93 18.65 -15.49
N ARG A 61 -36.83 17.67 -15.27
CA ARG A 61 -36.73 16.72 -14.16
C ARG A 61 -35.47 15.85 -14.30
N SER A 62 -34.46 16.27 -13.54
CA SER A 62 -33.36 15.48 -12.97
C SER A 62 -33.25 14.03 -13.45
N ARG A 63 -32.52 13.78 -14.53
CA ARG A 63 -31.82 12.49 -14.70
C ARG A 63 -30.76 12.44 -13.59
N GLY A 64 -30.99 11.58 -12.60
CA GLY A 64 -30.35 11.63 -11.28
C GLY A 64 -28.82 11.65 -11.32
N ASN A 65 -28.24 12.47 -10.43
CA ASN A 65 -26.82 12.65 -10.16
C ASN A 65 -26.10 11.40 -9.58
N VAL A 66 -26.63 10.19 -9.81
CA VAL A 66 -26.15 8.93 -9.25
C VAL A 66 -24.70 8.68 -9.68
N GLY A 67 -24.38 8.90 -10.96
CA GLY A 67 -23.01 8.76 -11.48
C GLY A 67 -22.00 9.66 -10.77
N GLY A 68 -22.36 10.93 -10.54
CA GLY A 68 -21.50 11.87 -9.81
C GLY A 68 -21.34 11.57 -8.33
N THR A 69 -22.26 10.80 -7.73
CA THR A 69 -22.18 10.37 -6.33
C THR A 69 -21.28 9.14 -6.18
N VAL A 70 -21.44 8.15 -7.07
CA VAL A 70 -20.60 6.95 -7.12
C VAL A 70 -19.13 7.33 -7.36
N VAL A 71 -18.87 8.19 -8.34
CA VAL A 71 -17.50 8.66 -8.63
C VAL A 71 -16.88 9.32 -7.40
N ARG A 72 -17.60 10.20 -6.70
CA ARG A 72 -17.09 10.84 -5.47
C ARG A 72 -16.78 9.84 -4.36
N LEU A 73 -17.63 8.83 -4.17
CA LEU A 73 -17.38 7.78 -3.19
C LEU A 73 -16.10 7.02 -3.52
N VAL A 74 -15.91 6.63 -4.78
CA VAL A 74 -14.67 5.96 -5.24
C VAL A 74 -13.45 6.82 -4.98
N PHE A 75 -13.46 8.09 -5.39
CA PHE A 75 -12.34 9.01 -5.14
C PHE A 75 -12.06 9.23 -3.65
N ARG A 76 -13.10 9.24 -2.80
CA ARG A 76 -12.94 9.36 -1.36
C ARG A 76 -12.33 8.10 -0.74
N VAL A 77 -12.77 6.91 -1.17
CA VAL A 77 -12.16 5.65 -0.75
C VAL A 77 -10.69 5.60 -1.17
N LEU A 78 -10.39 5.96 -2.43
CA LEU A 78 -9.01 6.05 -2.92
C LEU A 78 -8.18 7.05 -2.12
N ALA A 79 -8.72 8.20 -1.74
CA ALA A 79 -8.03 9.17 -0.90
C ALA A 79 -7.66 8.58 0.48
N PHE A 80 -8.57 7.84 1.11
CA PHE A 80 -8.29 7.20 2.40
C PHE A 80 -7.29 6.04 2.26
N VAL A 81 -7.40 5.22 1.22
CA VAL A 81 -6.41 4.17 0.94
C VAL A 81 -5.04 4.79 0.73
N MET A 82 -4.96 5.86 -0.05
CA MET A 82 -3.70 6.56 -0.30
C MET A 82 -3.11 7.19 0.96
N LEU A 83 -3.96 7.78 1.82
CA LEU A 83 -3.54 8.31 3.12
C LEU A 83 -3.02 7.21 4.04
N GLY A 84 -3.69 6.05 4.07
CA GLY A 84 -3.21 4.88 4.81
C GLY A 84 -1.85 4.41 4.30
N SER A 85 -1.69 4.30 2.99
CA SER A 85 -0.41 3.95 2.36
C SER A 85 0.69 4.96 2.65
N LEU A 86 0.38 6.27 2.69
CA LEU A 86 1.33 7.31 3.09
C LEU A 86 1.85 7.07 4.51
N ILE A 87 0.95 6.83 5.45
CA ILE A 87 1.30 6.58 6.85
C ILE A 87 2.20 5.35 6.96
N VAL A 88 1.82 4.25 6.30
CA VAL A 88 2.62 3.01 6.29
C VAL A 88 4.00 3.24 5.68
N GLY A 89 4.08 3.97 4.56
CA GLY A 89 5.35 4.31 3.90
C GLY A 89 6.28 5.12 4.81
N ILE A 90 5.76 6.16 5.49
CA ILE A 90 6.53 6.98 6.45
C ILE A 90 7.04 6.13 7.61
N LEU A 91 6.17 5.30 8.20
CA LEU A 91 6.54 4.41 9.29
C LEU A 91 7.65 3.43 8.86
N SER A 92 7.56 2.87 7.66
CA SER A 92 8.60 1.96 7.15
C SER A 92 9.93 2.67 6.91
N LEU A 93 9.93 3.88 6.34
CA LEU A 93 11.15 4.68 6.12
C LEU A 93 11.87 5.02 7.42
N THR A 94 11.10 5.28 8.48
CA THR A 94 11.61 5.56 9.83
C THR A 94 12.05 4.31 10.59
N GLY A 95 11.93 3.12 9.98
CA GLY A 95 12.40 1.85 10.55
C GLY A 95 11.37 1.15 11.45
N VAL A 96 10.13 1.63 11.49
CA VAL A 96 9.07 0.96 12.25
C VAL A 96 8.69 -0.34 11.52
N PRO A 97 8.72 -1.51 12.19
CA PRO A 97 8.48 -2.81 11.56
C PRO A 97 6.98 -3.10 11.39
N VAL A 98 6.29 -2.31 10.54
CA VAL A 98 4.82 -2.36 10.38
C VAL A 98 4.30 -3.77 10.05
N THR A 99 4.93 -4.45 9.09
CA THR A 99 4.59 -5.81 8.67
C THR A 99 5.67 -6.83 9.02
N ARG A 100 6.93 -6.38 9.10
CA ARG A 100 8.12 -7.24 9.27
C ARG A 100 8.05 -8.11 10.52
N ALA A 101 7.62 -7.57 11.66
CA ALA A 101 7.51 -8.32 12.91
C ALA A 101 6.51 -9.48 12.78
N TYR A 102 5.35 -9.23 12.17
CA TYR A 102 4.36 -10.29 11.93
C TYR A 102 4.89 -11.37 10.98
N ILE A 103 5.51 -10.97 9.87
CA ILE A 103 6.08 -11.90 8.88
C ILE A 103 7.22 -12.71 9.52
N PHE A 104 8.01 -12.11 10.40
CA PHE A 104 9.05 -12.80 11.14
C PHE A 104 8.50 -13.90 12.05
N GLU A 105 7.44 -13.60 12.79
CA GLU A 105 6.81 -14.53 13.74
C GLU A 105 5.99 -15.65 13.06
N ASN A 106 5.31 -15.33 11.96
CA ASN A 106 4.34 -16.23 11.32
C ASN A 106 4.83 -16.79 9.96
N GLY A 107 5.94 -16.26 9.45
CA GLY A 107 6.52 -16.67 8.19
C GLY A 107 7.24 -18.01 8.28
N ARG A 108 7.21 -18.73 7.16
CA ARG A 108 7.95 -19.99 7.02
C ARG A 108 9.40 -19.68 6.63
N PRO A 109 10.39 -20.23 7.35
CA PRO A 109 11.78 -20.04 7.01
C PRO A 109 12.17 -20.86 5.77
N THR A 110 13.03 -20.28 4.96
CA THR A 110 13.72 -20.91 3.83
C THR A 110 15.10 -20.28 3.66
N THR A 111 15.98 -20.95 2.94
CA THR A 111 17.28 -20.38 2.57
C THR A 111 17.11 -19.57 1.29
N GLY A 112 17.73 -18.39 1.26
CA GLY A 112 17.82 -17.54 0.08
C GLY A 112 19.21 -16.97 -0.10
N THR A 113 19.37 -16.19 -1.16
CA THR A 113 20.60 -15.47 -1.50
C THR A 113 20.26 -14.01 -1.79
N VAL A 114 21.08 -13.10 -1.30
CA VAL A 114 20.95 -11.66 -1.58
C VAL A 114 21.93 -11.29 -2.69
N ASP A 115 21.45 -10.62 -3.73
CA ASP A 115 22.27 -10.04 -4.80
C ASP A 115 21.93 -8.56 -4.99
N GLY A 116 22.73 -7.70 -4.34
CA GLY A 116 22.43 -6.27 -4.26
C GLY A 116 21.10 -6.03 -3.55
N ASP A 117 20.19 -5.33 -4.23
CA ASP A 117 18.83 -5.05 -3.73
C ASP A 117 17.82 -6.16 -4.07
N TRP A 118 18.27 -7.35 -4.50
CA TRP A 118 17.40 -8.45 -4.86
C TRP A 118 17.61 -9.65 -3.94
N VAL A 119 16.53 -10.34 -3.61
CA VAL A 119 16.52 -11.54 -2.77
C VAL A 119 15.90 -12.67 -3.55
N THR A 120 16.63 -13.76 -3.71
CA THR A 120 16.15 -14.97 -4.38
C THR A 120 15.98 -16.09 -3.36
N PHE A 121 14.82 -16.74 -3.37
CA PHE A 121 14.55 -17.93 -2.55
C PHE A 121 13.52 -18.83 -3.21
N THR A 122 13.52 -20.11 -2.82
CA THR A 122 12.52 -21.08 -3.26
C THR A 122 11.47 -21.29 -2.18
N ALA A 123 10.21 -21.11 -2.53
CA ALA A 123 9.08 -21.37 -1.66
C ALA A 123 8.77 -22.88 -1.57
N ALA A 124 7.91 -23.25 -0.63
CA ALA A 124 7.60 -24.65 -0.33
C ALA A 124 6.87 -25.40 -1.44
N ASP A 125 6.25 -24.66 -2.37
CA ASP A 125 5.62 -25.18 -3.57
C ASP A 125 6.64 -25.47 -4.70
N GLY A 126 7.93 -25.15 -4.48
CA GLY A 126 9.00 -25.29 -5.45
C GLY A 126 9.16 -24.08 -6.38
N THR A 127 8.34 -23.04 -6.23
CA THR A 127 8.44 -21.82 -7.04
C THR A 127 9.61 -20.97 -6.55
N GLU A 128 10.48 -20.54 -7.47
CA GLU A 128 11.54 -19.58 -7.18
C GLU A 128 11.00 -18.15 -7.29
N TYR A 129 11.33 -17.34 -6.30
CA TYR A 129 10.98 -15.93 -6.23
C TYR A 129 12.24 -15.10 -6.18
N THR A 130 12.33 -14.12 -7.08
CA THR A 130 13.31 -13.04 -7.03
C THR A 130 12.56 -11.74 -6.76
N LEU A 131 12.76 -11.18 -5.58
CA LEU A 131 12.00 -10.04 -5.09
C LEU A 131 12.95 -8.92 -4.67
N GLU A 132 12.52 -7.69 -4.86
CA GLU A 132 13.29 -6.51 -4.46
C GLU A 132 13.25 -6.34 -2.93
N SER A 133 14.41 -6.04 -2.36
CA SER A 133 14.61 -5.55 -1.00
C SER A 133 15.10 -4.11 -1.09
N ASP A 134 14.15 -3.18 -1.19
CA ASP A 134 14.39 -1.74 -1.36
C ASP A 134 15.38 -1.19 -0.31
N PHE A 135 16.37 -0.42 -0.78
CA PHE A 135 17.41 0.17 0.07
C PHE A 135 16.86 1.13 1.14
N PHE A 136 15.82 1.92 0.85
CA PHE A 136 15.22 2.85 1.82
C PHE A 136 14.36 2.13 2.85
N THR A 137 13.74 1.01 2.45
CA THR A 137 12.93 0.16 3.32
C THR A 137 13.36 -1.30 3.29
N PRO A 138 14.58 -1.64 3.76
CA PRO A 138 15.12 -2.99 3.65
C PRO A 138 14.19 -4.03 4.25
N ALA A 139 14.11 -5.20 3.62
CA ALA A 139 13.31 -6.31 4.12
C ALA A 139 14.03 -7.07 5.25
N VAL A 140 14.75 -6.39 6.14
CA VAL A 140 15.58 -7.01 7.19
C VAL A 140 14.96 -6.79 8.57
N TYR A 141 14.95 -7.83 9.41
CA TYR A 141 14.44 -7.80 10.79
C TYR A 141 15.10 -8.92 11.63
N PRO A 142 15.27 -8.79 12.97
CA PRO A 142 14.98 -7.63 13.81
C PRO A 142 15.93 -6.44 13.65
N ASP A 143 17.15 -6.65 13.18
CA ASP A 143 18.13 -5.58 12.98
C ASP A 143 18.08 -5.05 11.54
N ARG A 144 17.50 -3.86 11.37
CA ARG A 144 17.37 -3.19 10.07
C ARG A 144 18.74 -2.89 9.44
N ASP A 145 19.73 -2.58 10.28
CA ASP A 145 21.04 -2.09 9.86
C ASP A 145 22.07 -3.22 9.77
N ALA A 146 21.62 -4.48 9.90
CA ALA A 146 22.47 -5.65 9.74
C ALA A 146 23.12 -5.64 8.35
N TRP A 147 24.45 -5.71 8.33
CA TRP A 147 25.21 -5.78 7.09
C TRP A 147 25.16 -7.20 6.52
N ILE A 148 24.64 -7.33 5.30
CA ILE A 148 24.53 -8.60 4.59
C ILE A 148 25.41 -8.55 3.34
N PRO A 149 26.44 -9.42 3.24
CA PRO A 149 27.25 -9.49 2.04
C PRO A 149 26.45 -9.99 0.83
N THR A 150 26.64 -9.38 -0.33
CA THR A 150 26.13 -9.90 -1.60
C THR A 150 26.65 -11.31 -1.85
N GLY A 151 25.76 -12.21 -2.28
CA GLY A 151 26.03 -13.62 -2.52
C GLY A 151 26.04 -14.49 -1.26
N ALA A 152 25.86 -13.90 -0.07
CA ALA A 152 25.79 -14.68 1.16
C ALA A 152 24.46 -15.47 1.24
N PRO A 153 24.50 -16.70 1.78
CA PRO A 153 23.27 -17.40 2.14
C PRO A 153 22.61 -16.68 3.31
N VAL A 154 21.33 -16.39 3.18
CA VAL A 154 20.50 -15.77 4.22
C VAL A 154 19.30 -16.64 4.54
N VAL A 155 18.75 -16.48 5.74
CA VAL A 155 17.46 -17.08 6.09
C VAL A 155 16.37 -16.07 5.75
N VAL A 156 15.47 -16.46 4.87
CA VAL A 156 14.28 -15.69 4.49
C VAL A 156 13.06 -16.31 5.15
N ARG A 157 12.21 -15.49 5.74
CA ARG A 157 10.89 -15.88 6.24
C ARG A 157 9.82 -15.25 5.38
N TYR A 158 8.93 -16.05 4.81
CA TYR A 158 7.85 -15.56 3.95
C TYR A 158 6.49 -16.08 4.40
N LEU A 159 5.41 -15.34 4.10
CA LEU A 159 4.06 -15.82 4.36
C LEU A 159 3.69 -16.94 3.36
N PRO A 160 3.32 -18.16 3.80
CA PRO A 160 3.14 -19.29 2.90
C PRO A 160 2.10 -19.09 1.79
N SER A 161 1.02 -18.35 2.06
CA SER A 161 0.01 -18.04 1.05
C SER A 161 0.36 -16.85 0.17
N HIS A 162 1.35 -16.05 0.56
CA HIS A 162 1.76 -14.81 -0.11
C HIS A 162 3.28 -14.64 -0.06
N PRO A 163 4.07 -15.42 -0.84
CA PRO A 163 5.53 -15.39 -0.76
C PRO A 163 6.15 -14.02 -1.08
N GLN A 164 5.42 -13.11 -1.73
CA GLN A 164 5.88 -11.73 -1.95
C GLN A 164 6.01 -10.93 -0.65
N ALA A 165 5.37 -11.36 0.43
CA ALA A 165 5.57 -10.81 1.76
C ALA A 165 6.65 -11.63 2.49
N PHE A 166 7.87 -11.10 2.50
CA PHE A 166 9.03 -11.76 3.08
C PHE A 166 9.85 -10.80 3.97
N VAL A 167 10.72 -11.40 4.79
CA VAL A 167 11.71 -10.72 5.59
C VAL A 167 12.98 -11.58 5.69
N ILE A 168 14.14 -10.95 5.64
CA ILE A 168 15.44 -11.55 5.92
C ILE A 168 15.62 -11.56 7.44
N ASP A 169 15.84 -12.76 7.99
CA ASP A 169 16.08 -12.99 9.40
C ASP A 169 17.54 -12.67 9.75
N SER A 170 17.76 -11.44 10.19
CA SER A 170 19.08 -10.96 10.63
C SER A 170 19.61 -11.66 11.89
N SER A 171 18.76 -12.35 12.66
CA SER A 171 19.20 -13.11 13.84
C SER A 171 19.92 -14.41 13.47
N GLN A 172 19.77 -14.84 12.21
CA GLN A 172 20.33 -16.09 11.68
C GLN A 172 21.38 -15.84 10.58
N THR A 173 21.62 -14.59 10.19
CA THR A 173 22.71 -14.26 9.28
C THR A 173 24.06 -14.44 9.97
N PRO A 174 25.10 -14.93 9.27
CA PRO A 174 26.47 -14.95 9.81
C PRO A 174 26.88 -13.51 10.11
N GLY A 175 27.10 -13.19 11.39
CA GLY A 175 27.66 -11.92 11.83
C GLY A 175 29.16 -11.81 11.58
#